data_AF-A0A844GC77-F1
#
_entry.id   AF-A0A844GC77-F1
#
_cell.length_a   1.000
_cell.length_b   1.000
_cell.length_c   1.000
_cell.angle_alpha   90.00
_cell.angle_beta   90.00
_cell.angle_gamma   90.00
#
_symmetry.space_group_name_H-M   'P 1'
#
loop_
_entity.id
_entity.type
_entity.pdbx_description
1 polymer ?
#
loop_
_entity_poly.entity_id
_entity_poly.type
_entity_poly.pdbx_seq_one_letter_code
_entity_poly.pdbx_strand_id
1 'polypeptide(L)'
;MDANLIATLMESYAALHAEPRRQPGVPCSAPTVSEHDLSVLESTVQVMQDDVAAALQGLGQLVSNYPRGIGDEAEILPKLGSMLRVMGDALAVANDSGTAVSNQQWIHEQIRTKSPESITGGCHE
;
A
#
# COMPACT_ATOMS: atom_id res chain seq x y z
N MET A 1 -12.88 6.25 4.20
CA MET A 1 -11.46 6.36 4.57
C MET A 1 -11.31 6.50 6.07
N ASP A 2 -11.08 5.36 6.70
CA ASP A 2 -10.70 5.29 8.11
C ASP A 2 -9.25 5.79 8.26
N ALA A 3 -9.05 6.85 9.06
CA ALA A 3 -7.73 7.46 9.27
C ALA A 3 -6.71 6.46 9.85
N ASN A 4 -7.20 5.40 10.48
CA ASN A 4 -6.37 4.34 11.04
C ASN A 4 -5.65 3.52 9.96
N LEU A 5 -6.18 3.43 8.73
CA LEU A 5 -5.56 2.65 7.65
C LEU A 5 -4.29 3.32 7.12
N ILE A 6 -4.33 4.63 6.88
CA ILE A 6 -3.13 5.39 6.51
C ILE A 6 -2.10 5.34 7.63
N ALA A 7 -2.52 5.51 8.89
CA ALA A 7 -1.62 5.45 10.04
C ALA A 7 -0.89 4.10 10.10
N THR A 8 -1.62 2.99 9.92
CA THR A 8 -1.06 1.64 9.90
C THR A 8 0.00 1.46 8.80
N LEU A 9 -0.25 1.99 7.60
CA LEU A 9 0.73 1.96 6.50
C LEU A 9 1.96 2.83 6.80
N MET A 10 1.78 4.02 7.37
CA MET A 10 2.88 4.93 7.71
C MET A 10 3.76 4.37 8.83
N GLU A 11 3.16 3.76 9.85
CA GLU A 11 3.88 3.09 10.95
C GLU A 11 4.74 1.93 10.43
N SER A 12 4.24 1.22 9.41
CA SER A 12 4.93 0.09 8.81
C SER A 12 5.89 0.49 7.68
N TYR A 13 5.86 1.75 7.23
CA TYR A 13 6.58 2.23 6.05
C TYR A 13 8.09 1.99 6.14
N ALA A 14 8.70 2.39 7.27
CA ALA A 14 10.13 2.22 7.47
C ALA A 14 10.54 0.74 7.44
N ALA A 15 9.72 -0.14 8.00
CA ALA A 15 9.97 -1.58 8.04
C ALA A 15 9.78 -2.24 6.67
N LEU A 16 8.76 -1.85 5.91
CA LEU A 16 8.51 -2.31 4.55
C LEU A 16 9.66 -1.96 3.59
N HIS A 17 10.27 -0.79 3.78
CA HIS A 17 11.36 -0.27 2.96
C HIS A 17 12.77 -0.52 3.53
N ALA A 18 12.88 -1.14 4.71
CA ALA A 18 14.17 -1.40 5.36
C ALA A 18 15.04 -2.42 4.61
N GLU A 19 14.44 -3.30 3.81
CA GLU A 19 15.19 -4.40 3.18
C GLU A 19 15.63 -4.05 1.75
N PRO A 20 16.95 -3.89 1.50
CA PRO A 20 17.46 -3.72 0.16
C PRO A 20 17.29 -5.00 -0.67
N ARG A 21 17.25 -4.85 -2.01
CA ARG A 21 17.31 -5.99 -2.95
C ARG A 21 18.45 -6.92 -2.54
N ARG A 22 18.14 -8.21 -2.30
CA ARG A 22 19.13 -9.23 -1.93
C ARG A 22 20.29 -9.24 -2.92
N GLN A 23 21.50 -9.16 -2.39
CA GLN A 23 22.72 -9.37 -3.14
C GLN A 23 23.12 -10.85 -3.07
N PRO A 24 23.54 -11.46 -4.19
CA PRO A 24 24.03 -12.83 -4.18
C PRO A 24 25.25 -12.95 -3.25
N GLY A 25 25.18 -13.85 -2.26
CA GLY A 25 26.27 -14.12 -1.31
C GLY A 25 26.06 -13.61 0.12
N VAL A 26 25.01 -12.84 0.40
CA VAL A 26 24.66 -12.42 1.76
C VAL A 26 23.75 -13.47 2.41
N PRO A 27 24.05 -13.96 3.63
CA PRO A 27 23.18 -14.89 4.36
C PRO A 27 21.79 -14.29 4.55
N CYS A 28 20.75 -15.13 4.51
CA CYS A 28 19.37 -14.66 4.61
C CYS A 28 19.13 -14.05 6.00
N SER A 29 19.02 -12.73 6.08
CA SER A 29 18.53 -12.06 7.28
C SER A 29 17.03 -12.32 7.45
N ALA A 30 16.62 -12.51 8.70
CA ALA A 30 15.21 -12.68 9.05
C ALA A 30 14.41 -11.45 8.61
N PRO A 31 13.26 -11.63 7.93
CA PRO A 31 12.45 -10.51 7.48
C PRO A 31 12.01 -9.64 8.66
N THR A 32 12.07 -8.33 8.46
CA THR A 32 11.79 -7.34 9.52
C THR A 32 10.29 -7.28 9.86
N VAL A 33 9.44 -7.64 8.90
CA VAL A 33 7.98 -7.66 9.03
C VAL A 33 7.50 -9.11 9.00
N SER A 34 6.61 -9.48 9.91
CA SER A 34 6.08 -10.85 9.98
C SER A 34 5.09 -11.13 8.84
N GLU A 35 4.89 -12.41 8.48
CA GLU A 35 3.89 -12.79 7.47
C GLU A 35 2.46 -12.37 7.86
N HIS A 36 2.16 -12.39 9.17
CA HIS A 36 0.86 -11.93 9.67
C HIS A 36 0.66 -10.44 9.43
N ASP A 37 1.66 -9.62 9.77
CA ASP A 37 1.61 -8.17 9.56
C ASP A 37 1.55 -7.83 8.08
N LEU A 38 2.26 -8.56 7.22
CA LEU A 38 2.17 -8.40 5.76
C LEU A 38 0.77 -8.71 5.23
N SER A 39 0.09 -9.72 5.75
CA SER A 39 -1.29 -10.03 5.36
C SER A 39 -2.27 -8.94 5.80
N VAL A 40 -2.08 -8.37 6.99
CA VAL A 40 -2.87 -7.22 7.47
C VAL A 40 -2.63 -5.99 6.60
N LEU A 41 -1.37 -5.73 6.23
CA LEU A 41 -1.00 -4.60 5.38
C LEU A 41 -1.53 -4.76 3.94
N GLU A 42 -1.49 -5.97 3.38
CA GLU A 42 -2.09 -6.27 2.08
C GLU A 42 -3.61 -5.98 2.09
N SER A 43 -4.31 -6.47 3.11
CA SER A 43 -5.74 -6.19 3.30
C SER A 43 -6.02 -4.69 3.45
N THR A 44 -5.16 -3.99 4.20
CA THR A 44 -5.26 -2.54 4.40
C THR A 44 -5.10 -1.78 3.07
N VAL A 45 -4.13 -2.17 2.24
CA VAL A 45 -3.93 -1.60 0.91
C VAL A 45 -5.16 -1.82 0.03
N GLN A 46 -5.70 -3.05 0.02
CA GLN A 46 -6.88 -3.38 -0.78
C GLN A 46 -8.10 -2.55 -0.36
N VAL A 47 -8.37 -2.46 0.94
CA VAL A 47 -9.48 -1.63 1.47
C VAL A 47 -9.32 -0.17 1.07
N MET A 48 -8.10 0.38 1.14
CA MET A 48 -7.85 1.77 0.72
C MET A 48 -8.09 1.99 -0.77
N GLN A 49 -7.69 1.04 -1.63
CA GLN A 49 -7.95 1.13 -3.07
C GLN A 49 -9.45 1.08 -3.36
N ASP A 50 -10.18 0.19 -2.69
CA ASP A 50 -11.63 0.05 -2.85
C ASP A 50 -12.37 1.30 -2.36
N ASP A 51 -11.97 1.86 -1.21
CA ASP A 51 -12.50 3.11 -0.66
C ASP A 51 -12.31 4.28 -1.64
N VAL A 52 -11.12 4.40 -2.25
CA VAL A 52 -10.85 5.45 -3.25
C VAL A 52 -11.71 5.23 -4.50
N ALA A 53 -11.83 4.00 -4.99
CA ALA A 53 -12.67 3.69 -6.14
C ALA A 53 -14.14 4.04 -5.88
N ALA A 54 -14.68 3.68 -4.71
CA ALA A 54 -16.04 4.02 -4.30
C ALA A 54 -16.24 5.54 -4.19
N ALA A 55 -15.27 6.26 -3.61
CA ALA A 55 -15.33 7.71 -3.50
C ALA A 55 -15.32 8.41 -4.88
N LEU A 56 -14.48 7.95 -5.81
CA LEU A 56 -14.44 8.44 -7.19
C LEU A 56 -15.78 8.18 -7.91
N GLN A 57 -16.36 7.00 -7.73
CA GLN A 57 -17.68 6.68 -8.29
C GLN A 57 -18.77 7.59 -7.72
N GLY A 58 -18.78 7.82 -6.40
CA GLY A 58 -19.72 8.72 -5.74
C GLY A 58 -19.60 10.16 -6.24
N LEU A 59 -18.37 10.66 -6.38
CA LEU A 59 -18.12 12.00 -6.94
C LEU A 59 -18.54 12.10 -8.40
N GLY A 60 -18.29 11.07 -9.21
CA GLY A 60 -18.76 11.00 -10.59
C GLY A 60 -20.29 11.09 -10.69
N GLN A 61 -21.01 10.41 -9.81
CA GLN A 61 -22.47 10.51 -9.73
C GLN A 61 -22.93 11.89 -9.26
N LEU A 62 -22.25 12.49 -8.28
CA LEU A 62 -22.59 13.81 -7.78
C LEU A 62 -22.43 14.89 -8.87
N VAL A 63 -21.33 14.84 -9.62
CA VAL A 63 -21.09 15.76 -10.76
C VAL A 63 -22.11 15.53 -11.87
N SER A 64 -22.42 14.27 -12.19
CA SER A 64 -23.35 13.94 -13.27
C SER A 64 -24.78 14.39 -12.97
N ASN A 65 -25.19 14.36 -11.70
CA ASN A 65 -26.52 14.77 -11.26
C ASN A 65 -26.57 16.22 -10.75
N TYR A 66 -25.48 16.97 -10.88
CA TYR A 66 -25.44 18.34 -10.39
C TYR A 66 -26.37 19.24 -11.23
N PRO A 67 -27.36 19.93 -10.63
CA PRO A 67 -28.30 20.76 -11.37
C PRO A 67 -27.59 21.97 -11.97
N ARG A 68 -27.46 21.97 -13.30
CA ARG A 68 -26.86 23.08 -14.05
C ARG A 68 -27.76 24.32 -13.93
N GLY A 69 -27.28 25.37 -13.27
CA GLY A 69 -27.95 26.67 -13.17
C GLY A 69 -28.53 27.04 -11.80
N ILE A 70 -28.38 26.22 -10.75
CA ILE A 70 -28.84 26.54 -9.37
C ILE A 70 -27.65 26.57 -8.38
N GLY A 71 -26.42 26.75 -8.84
CA GLY A 71 -25.27 26.80 -7.93
C GLY A 71 -24.03 27.43 -8.52
N ASP A 72 -23.11 27.78 -7.61
CA ASP A 72 -21.84 28.44 -7.93
C ASP A 72 -20.84 27.38 -8.41
N GLU A 73 -21.01 26.94 -9.66
CA GLU A 73 -20.16 25.95 -10.30
C GLU A 73 -18.67 26.36 -10.26
N ALA A 74 -18.40 27.67 -10.29
CA ALA A 74 -17.07 28.25 -10.13
C ALA A 74 -16.48 28.03 -8.72
N GLU A 75 -17.31 27.91 -7.69
CA GLU A 75 -16.88 27.60 -6.32
C GLU A 75 -16.70 26.08 -6.10
N ILE A 76 -17.49 25.26 -6.78
CA ILE A 76 -17.55 23.81 -6.58
C ILE A 76 -16.46 23.07 -7.38
N LEU A 77 -16.17 23.49 -8.61
CA LEU A 77 -15.14 22.85 -9.44
C LEU A 77 -13.74 22.83 -8.78
N PRO A 78 -13.25 23.90 -8.13
CA PRO A 78 -11.97 23.87 -7.41
C PRO A 78 -11.98 22.89 -6.22
N LYS A 79 -13.11 22.76 -5.52
CA LYS A 79 -13.25 21.83 -4.39
C LYS A 79 -13.24 20.38 -4.88
N LEU A 80 -13.94 20.10 -5.98
CA LEU A 80 -13.88 18.81 -6.68
C LEU A 80 -12.45 18.46 -7.12
N GLY A 81 -11.75 19.41 -7.73
CA GLY A 81 -10.34 19.23 -8.11
C GLY A 81 -9.44 18.91 -6.91
N SER A 82 -9.68 19.57 -5.77
CA SER A 82 -8.94 19.30 -4.53
C SER A 82 -9.24 17.91 -3.96
N MET A 83 -10.51 17.49 -3.97
CA MET A 83 -10.90 16.14 -3.54
C MET A 83 -10.29 15.06 -4.44
N LEU A 84 -10.32 15.26 -5.77
CA LEU A 84 -9.69 14.35 -6.73
C LEU A 84 -8.19 14.21 -6.47
N ARG A 85 -7.52 15.32 -6.14
CA ARG A 85 -6.10 15.29 -5.79
C ARG A 85 -5.83 14.45 -4.54
N VAL A 86 -6.56 14.70 -3.45
CA VAL A 86 -6.39 13.96 -2.18
C VAL A 86 -6.63 12.46 -2.37
N MET A 87 -7.65 12.08 -3.14
CA MET A 87 -7.89 10.66 -3.46
C MET A 87 -6.78 10.06 -4.31
N GLY A 88 -6.23 10.83 -5.26
CA GLY A 88 -5.08 10.42 -6.06
C GLY A 88 -3.83 10.19 -5.19
N ASP A 89 -3.55 11.09 -4.25
CA ASP A 89 -2.43 10.96 -3.32
C ASP A 89 -2.62 9.73 -2.41
N ALA A 90 -3.83 9.50 -1.90
CA ALA A 90 -4.16 8.32 -1.09
C ALA A 90 -3.98 7.01 -1.87
N LEU A 91 -4.39 6.99 -3.14
CA LEU A 91 -4.22 5.83 -4.02
C LEU A 91 -2.74 5.56 -4.33
N ALA A 92 -1.95 6.62 -4.55
CA ALA A 92 -0.52 6.50 -4.76
C ALA A 92 0.17 5.86 -3.55
N VAL A 93 -0.14 6.33 -2.33
CA VAL A 93 0.39 5.75 -1.08
C VAL A 93 -0.01 4.27 -0.94
N ALA A 94 -1.26 3.92 -1.24
CA ALA A 94 -1.73 2.54 -1.19
C ALA A 94 -0.96 1.65 -2.18
N ASN A 95 -0.78 2.10 -3.43
CA ASN A 95 -0.09 1.35 -4.47
C ASN A 95 1.41 1.15 -4.16
N ASP A 96 2.08 2.20 -3.69
CA ASP A 96 3.49 2.11 -3.29
C ASP A 96 3.67 1.13 -2.13
N SER A 97 2.77 1.20 -1.14
CA SER A 97 2.76 0.26 -0.01
C SER A 97 2.47 -1.17 -0.46
N GLY A 98 1.52 -1.38 -1.37
CA GLY A 98 1.22 -2.71 -1.93
C GLY A 98 2.41 -3.33 -2.68
N THR A 99 3.20 -2.50 -3.36
CA THR A 99 4.45 -2.93 -4.01
C THR A 99 5.48 -3.38 -2.97
N ALA A 100 5.63 -2.60 -1.88
CA ALA A 100 6.56 -2.94 -0.80
C ALA A 100 6.13 -4.22 -0.06
N VAL A 101 4.83 -4.38 0.23
CA VAL A 101 4.26 -5.60 0.83
C VAL A 101 4.53 -6.82 -0.06
N SER A 102 4.22 -6.73 -1.36
CA SER A 102 4.48 -7.81 -2.32
C SER A 102 5.96 -8.21 -2.35
N ASN A 103 6.87 -7.23 -2.28
CA ASN A 103 8.31 -7.50 -2.24
C ASN A 103 8.71 -8.26 -0.96
N GLN A 104 8.18 -7.87 0.20
CA GLN A 104 8.43 -8.56 1.46
C GLN A 104 7.85 -9.98 1.46
N GLN A 105 6.64 -10.17 0.94
CA GLN A 105 6.04 -11.50 0.78
C GLN A 105 6.89 -12.42 -0.11
N TRP A 106 7.43 -11.89 -1.21
CA TRP A 106 8.36 -12.62 -2.07
C TRP A 106 9.63 -13.03 -1.31
N ILE A 107 10.17 -12.15 -0.45
CA ILE A 107 11.35 -12.46 0.39
C ILE A 107 11.07 -13.63 1.33
N HIS A 108 9.92 -13.63 2.02
CA HIS A 108 9.45 -14.74 2.86
C HIS A 108 9.36 -16.05 2.06
N GLU A 109 8.77 -16.00 0.86
CA GLU A 109 8.65 -17.17 0.00
C GLU A 109 10.01 -17.74 -0.42
N GLN A 110 10.98 -16.87 -0.73
CA GLN A 110 12.33 -17.29 -1.08
C GLN A 110 13.07 -17.94 0.11
N ILE A 111 12.79 -17.52 1.35
CA ILE A 111 13.35 -18.19 2.54
C ILE A 111 12.71 -19.57 2.69
N ARG A 112 11.38 -19.66 2.58
CA ARG A 112 10.62 -20.90 2.74
C ARG A 112 11.02 -21.97 1.72
N THR A 113 11.29 -21.57 0.48
CA THR A 113 11.65 -22.47 -0.63
C THR A 113 13.12 -22.85 -0.66
N LYS A 114 14.01 -22.10 0.01
CA LYS A 114 15.40 -22.52 0.22
C LYS A 114 15.44 -23.58 1.33
N SER A 115 15.40 -24.85 0.91
CA SER A 115 15.57 -26.02 1.77
C SER A 115 16.83 -25.92 2.69
N PRO A 116 16.77 -26.42 3.94
CA PRO A 116 17.90 -26.40 4.89
C PRO A 116 19.15 -27.16 4.40
N GLU A 117 19.07 -27.97 3.35
CA GLU A 117 20.22 -28.66 2.75
C GLU A 117 21.22 -27.74 2.04
N SER A 118 20.90 -26.46 1.83
CA SER A 118 21.84 -25.45 1.31
C SER A 118 22.49 -24.58 2.41
N ILE A 119 22.10 -24.76 3.68
CA ILE A 119 22.55 -23.94 4.82
C ILE A 119 23.83 -24.51 5.48
N THR A 120 24.28 -25.71 5.08
CA THR A 120 25.59 -26.27 5.50
C THR A 120 26.80 -25.59 4.83
N GLY A 121 26.58 -24.55 4.03
CA GLY A 121 27.61 -23.75 3.37
C GLY A 121 28.01 -22.44 4.06
N GLY A 122 27.46 -22.12 5.24
CA GLY A 122 27.93 -20.96 6.02
C GLY A 122 26.83 -20.15 6.68
N CYS A 123 26.30 -20.66 7.78
CA CYS A 123 25.73 -19.88 8.88
C CYS A 123 26.12 -20.65 10.16
N HIS A 124 27.36 -20.48 10.61
CA HIS A 124 27.76 -20.90 11.95
C HIS A 124 27.85 -19.66 12.84
N GLU A 125 27.42 -19.88 14.08
CA GLU A 125 27.33 -19.01 15.26
C GLU A 125 28.43 -17.96 15.41
#